data_AF-A0A7Z9KAP2-F1
#
_entry.id   AF-A0A7Z9KAP2-F1
#
_cell.length_a   1.000
_cell.length_b   1.000
_cell.length_c   1.000
_cell.angle_alpha   90.00
_cell.angle_beta   90.00
_cell.angle_gamma   90.00
#
_symmetry.space_group_name_H-M   'P 1'
#
loop_
_entity.id
_entity.type
_entity.pdbx_description
1 polymer ?
#
loop_
_entity_poly.entity_id
_entity_poly.type
_entity_poly.pdbx_seq_one_letter_code
_entity_poly.pdbx_strand_id
1 'polypeptide(L)' 'MNQQQQAQARAKIEGMKAQFEQKRAIATALGQIKQKVGVYSGKGGVGKTTVAVNLAVTLAAEGAKVG' A
#
# COMPACT_ATOMS: atom_id res chain seq x y z
N MET A 1 -34.59 15.73 -16.76
CA MET A 1 -33.22 15.56 -16.22
C MET A 1 -33.08 14.13 -15.72
N ASN A 2 -32.09 13.41 -16.24
CA ASN A 2 -32.09 11.95 -16.31
C ASN A 2 -31.67 11.31 -14.96
N GLN A 3 -32.57 10.60 -14.28
CA GLN A 3 -32.32 9.96 -12.99
C GLN A 3 -31.11 9.00 -13.03
N GLN A 4 -30.85 8.38 -14.19
CA GLN A 4 -29.68 7.52 -14.41
C GLN A 4 -28.35 8.30 -14.34
N GLN A 5 -28.28 9.53 -14.86
CA GLN A 5 -27.06 10.35 -14.79
C GLN A 5 -26.76 10.80 -13.35
N GLN A 6 -27.80 11.06 -12.55
CA GLN A 6 -27.63 11.46 -11.14
C GLN A 6 -27.13 10.27 -10.29
N ALA A 7 -27.60 9.05 -10.55
CA ALA A 7 -27.13 7.85 -9.86
C ALA A 7 -25.65 7.54 -10.18
N GLN A 8 -25.25 7.66 -11.45
CA GLN A 8 -23.86 7.46 -11.88
C GLN A 8 -22.91 8.51 -11.28
N ALA A 9 -23.33 9.78 -11.21
CA ALA A 9 -22.53 10.84 -10.61
C ALA A 9 -22.29 10.60 -9.10
N ARG A 10 -23.32 10.15 -8.36
CA ARG A 10 -23.22 9.82 -6.93
C ARG A 10 -22.27 8.65 -6.67
N ALA A 11 -22.42 7.55 -7.41
CA ALA A 11 -21.54 6.38 -7.28
C ALA A 11 -20.07 6.73 -7.55
N LYS A 12 -19.82 7.62 -8.53
CA LYS A 12 -18.47 8.09 -8.84
C LYS A 12 -17.87 8.95 -7.72
N ILE A 13 -18.66 9.81 -7.09
CA ILE A 13 -18.23 10.64 -5.95
C ILE A 13 -17.93 9.75 -4.73
N GLU A 14 -18.77 8.76 -4.44
CA GLU A 14 -18.55 7.82 -3.34
C GLU A 14 -17.27 6.99 -3.55
N GLY A 15 -17.06 6.46 -4.76
CA GLY A 15 -15.83 5.75 -5.11
C GLY A 15 -14.57 6.62 -4.97
N MET A 16 -14.64 7.90 -5.40
CA MET A 16 -13.53 8.85 -5.22
C MET A 16 -13.25 9.14 -3.74
N LYS A 17 -14.29 9.33 -2.92
CA LYS A 17 -14.13 9.53 -1.47
C LYS A 17 -13.47 8.33 -0.80
N ALA A 18 -13.92 7.12 -1.11
CA ALA A 18 -13.34 5.89 -0.58
C ALA A 18 -11.87 5.73 -0.95
N GLN A 19 -11.50 6.00 -2.22
CA GLN A 19 -10.11 5.98 -2.64
C GLN A 19 -9.25 7.04 -1.95
N PHE A 20 -9.79 8.24 -1.76
CA PHE A 20 -9.10 9.31 -1.06
C PHE A 20 -8.84 8.96 0.40
N GLU A 21 -9.84 8.42 1.09
CA GLU A 21 -9.71 7.94 2.47
C GLU A 21 -8.70 6.81 2.59
N GLN A 22 -8.72 5.83 1.68
CA GLN A 22 -7.74 4.75 1.65
C GLN A 22 -6.31 5.28 1.46
N LYS A 23 -6.11 6.19 0.49
CA LYS A 23 -4.79 6.81 0.26
C LYS A 23 -4.32 7.59 1.48
N ARG A 24 -5.21 8.34 2.14
CA ARG A 24 -4.89 9.10 3.36
C ARG A 24 -4.48 8.16 4.49
N ALA A 25 -5.22 7.07 4.70
CA ALA A 25 -4.89 6.07 5.72
C ALA A 25 -3.50 5.45 5.48
N ILE A 26 -3.20 5.06 4.23
CA ILE A 26 -1.88 4.54 3.85
C ILE A 26 -0.80 5.60 4.09
N ALA A 27 -1.03 6.85 3.67
CA ALA A 27 -0.07 7.93 3.85
C ALA A 27 0.23 8.19 5.33
N THR A 28 -0.78 8.20 6.20
CA THR A 28 -0.61 8.33 7.65
C THR A 28 0.17 7.15 8.22
N ALA A 29 -0.21 5.92 7.88
CA ALA A 29 0.45 4.70 8.38
C ALA A 29 1.92 4.57 7.93
N LEU A 30 2.24 4.99 6.71
CA LEU A 30 3.61 4.96 6.17
C LEU A 30 4.41 6.24 6.46
N GLY A 31 3.78 7.28 7.01
CA GLY A 31 4.41 8.56 7.31
C GLY A 31 5.44 8.47 8.44
N GLN A 32 5.21 7.55 9.39
CA GLN A 32 6.12 7.26 10.50
C GLN A 32 7.34 6.40 10.14
N ILE A 33 7.38 5.85 8.92
CA ILE A 33 8.46 4.96 8.46
C ILE A 33 9.52 5.79 7.73
N LYS A 34 10.74 5.84 8.30
CA LYS A 34 11.87 6.61 7.74
C LYS A 34 12.38 6.06 6.41
N GLN A 35 12.36 4.74 6.23
CA GLN A 35 12.92 4.05 5.05
C GLN A 35 11.93 2.98 4.57
N LYS A 36 11.59 2.99 3.28
CA LYS A 36 10.58 2.08 2.69
C LYS A 36 11.25 1.31 1.55
N VAL A 37 11.35 0.00 1.68
CA VAL A 37 12.00 -0.87 0.68
C VAL A 37 10.93 -1.76 0.04
N GLY A 38 10.78 -1.67 -1.28
CA GLY A 38 9.88 -2.52 -2.04
C GLY A 38 10.64 -3.68 -2.69
N VAL A 39 10.26 -4.92 -2.39
CA VAL A 39 10.82 -6.12 -3.01
C VAL A 39 9.85 -6.61 -4.09
N TYR A 40 10.22 -6.43 -5.35
CA TYR A 40 9.45 -6.86 -6.50
C TYR A 40 10.18 -7.96 -7.26
N SER A 41 9.42 -8.84 -7.89
CA SER A 41 9.95 -9.84 -8.82
C SER A 41 8.80 -10.41 -9.66
N GLY A 42 9.15 -11.09 -10.74
CA GLY A 42 8.22 -11.62 -11.74
C GLY A 42 7.32 -12.76 -11.23
N LYS A 43 7.21 -13.83 -12.02
CA LYS A 43 6.30 -14.97 -11.79
C LYS A 43 6.50 -15.64 -10.41
N GLY A 44 5.60 -16.54 -10.01
CA GLY A 44 5.68 -17.26 -8.73
C GLY A 44 6.98 -18.07 -8.58
N GLY A 45 7.52 -18.17 -7.36
CA GLY A 45 8.70 -19.00 -7.05
C GLY A 45 10.07 -18.32 -7.09
N VAL A 46 10.16 -17.09 -7.60
CA VAL A 46 11.41 -16.28 -7.73
C VAL A 46 12.00 -15.74 -6.41
N GLY A 47 11.45 -16.12 -5.25
CA GLY A 47 12.04 -15.80 -3.94
C GLY A 47 11.75 -14.41 -3.35
N LYS A 48 10.73 -13.66 -3.82
CA LYS A 48 10.35 -12.34 -3.26
C LYS A 48 10.27 -12.34 -1.73
N THR A 49 9.49 -13.28 -1.18
CA THR A 49 9.28 -13.40 0.26
C THR A 49 10.57 -13.78 0.97
N THR A 50 11.34 -14.71 0.41
CA THR A 50 12.63 -15.15 0.96
C THR A 50 13.61 -13.99 1.07
N VAL A 51 13.73 -13.17 0.04
CA VAL A 51 14.60 -12.00 0.04
C VAL A 51 14.10 -10.94 1.02
N ALA A 52 12.79 -10.65 1.03
CA ALA A 52 12.21 -9.67 1.95
C ALA A 52 12.42 -10.04 3.43
N VAL A 53 12.21 -11.32 3.77
CA VAL A 53 12.39 -11.82 5.15
C VAL A 53 13.86 -11.77 5.56
N ASN A 54 14.78 -12.25 4.73
CA ASN A 54 16.20 -12.19 5.06
C ASN A 54 16.70 -10.75 5.20
N LEU A 55 16.27 -9.85 4.32
CA LEU A 55 16.61 -8.42 4.44
C LEU A 55 16.11 -7.84 5.77
N ALA A 56 14.87 -8.13 6.16
CA ALA A 56 14.33 -7.67 7.44
C ALA A 56 15.10 -8.24 8.64
N VAL A 57 15.44 -9.52 8.62
CA VAL A 57 16.21 -10.19 9.69
C VAL A 57 17.62 -9.58 9.81
N THR A 58 18.32 -9.37 8.70
CA THR A 58 19.66 -8.75 8.71
C THR A 58 19.61 -7.33 9.27
N LEU A 59 18.66 -6.50 8.81
CA LEU A 59 18.50 -5.14 9.31
C LEU A 59 18.15 -5.12 10.80
N ALA A 60 17.32 -6.06 11.27
CA ALA A 60 17.03 -6.21 12.69
C ALA A 60 18.27 -6.60 13.49
N ALA A 61 19.09 -7.51 12.97
CA ALA A 61 20.35 -7.93 13.61
C ALA A 61 21.37 -6.78 13.68
N GLU A 62 21.35 -5.84 12.74
CA GLU A 62 22.13 -4.61 12.77
C GLU A 62 21.54 -3.53 13.70
N GLY A 63 20.43 -3.82 14.39
CA GLY A 63 19.80 -2.93 15.36
C GLY A 63 18.75 -1.97 14.78
N ALA A 64 18.38 -2.13 13.50
CA ALA A 64 17.30 -1.33 12.91
C ALA A 64 15.92 -1.81 13.38
N LYS A 65 14.99 -0.87 13.54
CA LYS A 65 13.57 -1.19 13.77
C LYS A 65 12.90 -1.54 12.44
N VAL A 66 12.54 -2.81 12.26
CA VAL A 66 11.89 -3.35 11.05
C VAL A 66 10.44 -3.75 11.32
N GLY A 67 9.63 -3.86 10.26
CA GLY A 67 8.22 -4.25 10.31
C GLY A 67 7.63 -4.49 8.92
#